data_AF-A0A5N6UBC7-F1
#
_entry.id   AF-A0A5N6UBC7-F1
#
_cell.length_a   1.000
_cell.length_b   1.000
_cell.length_c   1.000
_cell.angle_alpha   90.00
_cell.angle_beta   90.00
_cell.angle_gamma   90.00
#
_symmetry.space_group_name_H-M   'P 1'
#
loop_
_entity.id
_entity.type
_entity.pdbx_description
1 polymer ?
#
loop_
_entity_poly.entity_id
_entity_poly.type
_entity_poly.pdbx_seq_one_letter_code
_entity_poly.pdbx_strand_id
1 'polypeptide(L)'
;MSNLGAGLKKQEWDLDSLPKFEKSFYKEHPDVANRSQRDVDDFRKKFEMSVQGRNIPRPVETFDEAGFPQYVLSEVKAQGFERPTAIQSQGWPMALSGRDVVGIAETGSGKTLSYCLPAIVHINAQPLLAPGDGPIVLVLAPTRELAVQIQAEITKFGKSSRIRNTCVYGGVPKGPQIRDLSRGVEVCIATPGRLIDMLEAGRTNLRRVTYLVLDEADRMLDMGFEPQIRKIISQIRPDRQTCMWSATWPKEVRQLASDFLNDYIQVNIGSMDLSANHRITQIVEVVSDFEKRDKMIKHLEKIMENRGNKCLIFTGTKRIADEITRFLRQDGWPALSIHGDKQQQERDWVLNEFKTGKSPIMVATDVASRGIGMMKLRFTPSLSLSPLPSLKAPSPVLRLCDHGTVLNSLPTYVGIYDSSRLCRVS
;
A
#
# COMPACT_ATOMS: atom_id res chain seq x y z
N MET A 1 -22.92 5.07 -6.74
CA MET A 1 -21.83 4.52 -7.59
C MET A 1 -22.11 3.06 -7.98
N SER A 2 -23.35 2.67 -8.34
CA SER A 2 -23.68 1.25 -8.59
C SER A 2 -23.42 0.75 -10.01
N ASN A 3 -23.13 1.63 -10.99
CA ASN A 3 -23.03 1.26 -12.41
C ASN A 3 -21.60 1.29 -12.99
N LEU A 4 -20.56 1.57 -12.19
CA LEU A 4 -19.19 1.62 -12.69
C LEU A 4 -18.75 0.21 -13.13
N GLY A 5 -18.29 0.03 -14.37
CA GLY A 5 -17.93 -1.29 -14.89
C GLY A 5 -19.10 -2.10 -15.46
N ALA A 6 -20.32 -1.55 -15.54
CA ALA A 6 -21.48 -2.25 -16.11
C ALA A 6 -21.38 -2.44 -17.63
N GLY A 7 -20.59 -1.61 -18.31
CA GLY A 7 -20.32 -1.72 -19.75
C GLY A 7 -19.12 -2.60 -20.09
N LEU A 8 -18.43 -3.16 -19.08
CA LEU A 8 -17.31 -4.06 -19.34
C LEU A 8 -17.79 -5.34 -20.00
N LYS A 9 -17.27 -5.61 -21.19
CA LYS A 9 -17.51 -6.88 -21.87
C LYS A 9 -16.85 -8.01 -21.09
N LYS A 10 -17.57 -9.10 -20.89
CA LYS A 10 -16.98 -10.33 -20.35
C LYS A 10 -15.91 -10.83 -21.32
N GLN A 11 -14.71 -11.11 -20.81
CA GLN A 11 -13.66 -11.75 -21.60
C GLN A 11 -13.84 -13.26 -21.52
N GLU A 12 -13.72 -13.93 -22.67
CA GLU A 12 -13.60 -15.38 -22.74
C GLU A 12 -12.14 -15.71 -23.04
N TRP A 13 -11.56 -16.58 -22.21
CA TRP A 13 -10.16 -16.96 -22.30
C TRP A 13 -10.08 -18.40 -22.77
N ASP A 14 -9.60 -18.59 -23.99
CA ASP A 14 -9.17 -19.89 -24.48
C ASP A 14 -7.68 -20.04 -24.20
N LEU A 15 -7.35 -20.89 -23.22
CA LEU A 15 -5.97 -21.09 -22.75
C LEU A 15 -5.05 -21.64 -23.83
N ASP A 16 -5.58 -22.40 -24.79
CA ASP A 16 -4.79 -23.06 -25.83
C ASP A 16 -4.37 -22.08 -26.94
N SER A 17 -5.17 -21.03 -27.19
CA SER A 17 -4.86 -19.98 -28.16
C SER A 17 -4.12 -18.78 -27.57
N LEU A 18 -3.99 -18.70 -26.24
CA LEU A 18 -3.27 -17.60 -25.60
C LEU A 18 -1.76 -17.67 -25.89
N PRO A 19 -1.12 -16.53 -26.20
CA PRO A 19 0.33 -16.49 -26.31
C PRO A 19 0.99 -16.96 -25.01
N LYS A 20 1.86 -17.95 -25.12
CA LYS A 20 2.67 -18.42 -23.99
C LYS A 20 3.63 -17.31 -23.56
N PHE A 21 3.90 -17.27 -22.27
CA PHE A 21 4.86 -16.34 -21.70
C PHE A 21 5.73 -17.04 -20.66
N GLU A 22 6.99 -16.61 -20.59
CA GLU A 22 7.89 -17.04 -19.52
C GLU A 22 7.52 -16.31 -18.24
N LYS A 23 7.51 -17.01 -17.10
CA LYS A 23 7.30 -16.42 -15.78
C LYS A 23 8.25 -16.94 -14.70
N SER A 24 8.98 -18.03 -14.98
CA SER A 24 9.92 -18.61 -14.02
C SER A 24 11.34 -18.23 -14.40
N PHE A 25 11.85 -17.18 -13.76
CA PHE A 25 13.17 -16.61 -14.04
C PHE A 25 14.19 -16.95 -12.97
N TYR A 26 13.73 -17.42 -11.80
CA TYR A 26 14.59 -17.66 -10.67
C TYR A 26 15.57 -18.79 -10.95
N LYS A 27 16.86 -18.43 -10.93
CA LYS A 27 17.97 -19.38 -10.92
C LYS A 27 18.63 -19.26 -9.57
N GLU A 28 18.51 -20.30 -8.76
CA GLU A 28 19.07 -20.31 -7.41
C GLU A 28 20.60 -20.17 -7.49
N HIS A 29 21.14 -19.22 -6.74
CA HIS A 29 22.59 -19.00 -6.68
C HIS A 29 23.27 -20.20 -5.99
N PRO A 30 24.46 -20.64 -6.42
CA PRO A 30 25.15 -21.78 -5.80
C PRO A 30 25.28 -21.67 -4.28
N ASP A 31 25.57 -20.48 -3.75
CA ASP A 31 25.68 -20.25 -2.30
C ASP A 31 24.35 -20.45 -1.58
N VAL A 32 23.23 -20.11 -2.22
CA VAL A 32 21.87 -20.31 -1.68
C VAL A 32 21.50 -21.80 -1.72
N ALA A 33 21.84 -22.49 -2.81
CA ALA A 33 21.61 -23.92 -2.99
C ALA A 33 22.44 -24.76 -1.99
N ASN A 34 23.68 -24.33 -1.71
CA ASN A 34 24.58 -25.02 -0.78
C ASN A 34 24.32 -24.67 0.70
N ARG A 35 23.52 -23.63 1.00
CA ARG A 35 23.17 -23.24 2.37
C ARG A 35 22.48 -24.39 3.10
N SER A 36 22.88 -24.69 4.34
CA SER A 36 22.24 -25.78 5.08
C SER A 36 20.81 -25.40 5.48
N GLN A 37 19.93 -26.39 5.67
CA GLN A 37 18.57 -26.11 6.13
C GLN A 37 18.57 -25.38 7.48
N ARG A 38 19.51 -25.72 8.36
CA ARG A 38 19.71 -25.05 9.65
C ARG A 38 20.01 -23.56 9.47
N ASP A 39 20.92 -23.20 8.57
CA ASP A 39 21.28 -21.80 8.32
C ASP A 39 20.10 -21.02 7.72
N VAL A 40 19.33 -21.66 6.84
CA VAL A 40 18.09 -21.07 6.29
C VAL A 40 17.07 -20.81 7.41
N ASP A 41 16.89 -21.77 8.32
CA ASP A 41 15.94 -21.66 9.43
C ASP A 41 16.42 -20.62 10.46
N ASP A 42 17.72 -20.57 10.75
CA ASP A 42 18.34 -19.57 11.63
C ASP A 42 18.22 -18.16 11.03
N PHE A 43 18.41 -18.01 9.71
CA PHE A 43 18.19 -16.74 9.01
C PHE A 43 16.72 -16.31 9.10
N ARG A 44 15.78 -17.21 8.83
CA ARG A 44 14.34 -16.93 8.94
C ARG A 44 13.97 -16.52 10.36
N LYS A 45 14.46 -17.24 11.36
CA LYS A 45 14.24 -16.92 12.77
C LYS A 45 14.79 -15.54 13.15
N LYS A 46 16.02 -15.23 12.71
CA LYS A 46 16.68 -13.94 12.95
C LYS A 46 15.87 -12.75 12.45
N PHE A 47 15.19 -12.90 11.31
CA PHE A 47 14.37 -11.85 10.70
C PHE A 47 12.87 -12.01 10.96
N GLU A 48 12.49 -12.83 11.95
CA GLU A 48 11.09 -13.10 12.31
C GLU A 48 10.23 -13.49 11.09
N MET A 49 10.81 -14.31 10.21
CA MET A 49 10.22 -14.72 8.96
C MET A 49 9.48 -16.04 9.12
N SER A 50 8.19 -16.04 8.76
CA SER A 50 7.42 -17.26 8.61
C SER A 50 6.94 -17.41 7.17
N VAL A 51 6.96 -18.64 6.67
CA VAL A 51 6.61 -18.96 5.27
C VAL A 51 5.53 -20.03 5.23
N GLN A 52 4.63 -19.94 4.26
CA GLN A 52 3.53 -20.89 4.07
C GLN A 52 3.42 -21.28 2.59
N GLY A 53 3.10 -22.55 2.34
CA GLY A 53 3.08 -23.16 1.01
C GLY A 53 4.08 -24.30 0.88
N ARG A 54 4.21 -24.84 -0.34
CA ARG A 54 5.13 -25.96 -0.65
C ARG A 54 6.29 -25.45 -1.51
N ASN A 55 7.45 -26.11 -1.45
CA ASN A 55 8.61 -25.82 -2.33
C ASN A 55 8.95 -24.32 -2.41
N ILE A 56 9.04 -23.67 -1.25
CA ILE A 56 9.29 -22.22 -1.16
C ILE A 56 10.79 -21.99 -1.40
N PRO A 57 11.17 -21.13 -2.37
CA PRO A 57 12.57 -20.79 -2.61
C PRO A 57 13.28 -20.30 -1.34
N ARG A 58 14.57 -20.59 -1.21
CA ARG A 58 15.37 -20.17 -0.06
C ARG A 58 15.58 -18.65 -0.07
N PRO A 59 15.67 -18.00 1.11
CA PRO A 59 15.94 -16.58 1.18
C PRO A 59 17.37 -16.29 0.70
N VAL A 60 17.54 -15.12 0.07
CA VAL A 60 18.83 -14.59 -0.37
C VAL A 60 19.34 -13.57 0.65
N GLU A 61 20.65 -13.57 0.93
CA GLU A 61 21.24 -12.69 1.94
C GLU A 61 21.89 -11.43 1.33
N THR A 62 22.29 -11.52 0.07
CA THR A 62 22.95 -10.45 -0.69
C THR A 62 22.20 -10.16 -2.00
N PHE A 63 22.47 -9.02 -2.63
CA PHE A 63 21.86 -8.70 -3.93
C PHE A 63 22.34 -9.64 -5.04
N ASP A 64 23.60 -10.09 -4.98
CA ASP A 64 24.18 -10.95 -6.01
C ASP A 64 23.58 -12.37 -5.97
N GLU A 65 23.13 -12.83 -4.79
CA GLU A 65 22.37 -14.08 -4.63
C GLU A 65 20.95 -14.02 -5.20
N ALA A 66 20.38 -12.83 -5.43
CA ALA A 66 18.98 -12.66 -5.83
C ALA A 66 18.65 -13.18 -7.24
N GLY A 67 19.67 -13.50 -8.05
CA GLY A 67 19.48 -14.00 -9.42
C GLY A 67 18.97 -12.95 -10.39
N PHE A 68 19.09 -11.66 -10.05
CA PHE A 68 18.71 -10.57 -10.94
C PHE A 68 19.72 -10.38 -12.09
N PRO A 69 19.26 -10.00 -13.29
CA PRO A 69 20.14 -9.59 -14.36
C PRO A 69 21.00 -8.37 -13.99
N GLN A 70 22.19 -8.25 -14.60
CA GLN A 70 23.17 -7.21 -14.29
C GLN A 70 22.62 -5.78 -14.42
N TYR A 71 21.71 -5.54 -15.37
CA TYR A 71 21.08 -4.22 -15.56
C TYR A 71 20.15 -3.82 -14.41
N VAL A 72 19.56 -4.80 -13.69
CA VAL A 72 18.78 -4.55 -12.48
C VAL A 72 19.72 -4.37 -11.28
N LEU A 73 20.69 -5.26 -11.12
CA LEU A 73 21.65 -5.21 -10.01
C LEU A 73 22.44 -3.90 -9.99
N SER A 74 22.81 -3.37 -11.16
CA SER A 74 23.52 -2.10 -11.27
C SER A 74 22.68 -0.93 -10.74
N GLU A 75 21.37 -0.91 -11.04
CA GLU A 75 20.47 0.12 -10.52
C GLU A 75 20.27 -0.01 -9.00
N VAL A 76 20.17 -1.25 -8.48
CA VAL A 76 20.06 -1.50 -7.03
C VAL A 76 21.31 -1.04 -6.29
N LYS A 77 22.50 -1.38 -6.80
CA LYS A 77 23.79 -0.96 -6.22
C LYS A 77 23.97 0.56 -6.30
N ALA A 78 23.51 1.20 -7.37
CA ALA A 78 23.55 2.66 -7.53
C ALA A 78 22.70 3.42 -6.50
N GLN A 79 21.68 2.79 -5.90
CA GLN A 79 20.91 3.39 -4.81
C GLN A 79 21.65 3.38 -3.47
N GLY A 80 22.80 2.70 -3.37
CA GLY A 80 23.60 2.64 -2.14
C GLY A 80 23.00 1.77 -1.04
N PHE A 81 22.13 0.81 -1.39
CA PHE A 81 21.67 -0.17 -0.42
C PHE A 81 22.81 -1.15 -0.10
N GLU A 82 23.00 -1.47 1.18
CA GLU A 82 24.05 -2.40 1.62
C GLU A 82 23.63 -3.87 1.39
N ARG A 83 22.37 -4.19 1.68
CA ARG A 83 21.81 -5.55 1.64
C ARG A 83 20.30 -5.53 1.40
N PRO A 84 19.70 -6.62 0.90
CA PRO A 84 18.24 -6.76 0.83
C PRO A 84 17.60 -6.65 2.22
N THR A 85 16.40 -6.07 2.28
CA THR A 85 15.57 -6.14 3.50
C THR A 85 15.03 -7.56 3.70
N ALA A 86 14.52 -7.88 4.89
CA ALA A 86 13.98 -9.22 5.18
C ALA A 86 12.88 -9.65 4.20
N ILE A 87 11.96 -8.74 3.86
CA ILE A 87 10.89 -9.03 2.89
C ILE A 87 11.41 -9.19 1.47
N GLN A 88 12.47 -8.47 1.09
CA GLN A 88 13.13 -8.61 -0.22
C GLN A 88 13.88 -9.93 -0.32
N SER A 89 14.60 -10.30 0.75
CA SER A 89 15.40 -11.52 0.87
C SER A 89 14.60 -12.77 0.54
N GLN A 90 13.35 -12.85 1.01
CA GLN A 90 12.48 -13.98 0.70
C GLN A 90 11.51 -13.69 -0.44
N GLY A 91 11.06 -12.45 -0.61
CA GLY A 91 10.08 -12.05 -1.61
C GLY A 91 10.59 -12.07 -3.06
N TRP A 92 11.85 -11.71 -3.30
CA TRP A 92 12.42 -11.76 -4.66
C TRP A 92 12.53 -13.17 -5.25
N PRO A 93 13.13 -14.17 -4.58
CA PRO A 93 13.19 -15.51 -5.15
C PRO A 93 11.79 -16.11 -5.30
N MET A 94 10.85 -15.79 -4.41
CA MET A 94 9.44 -16.17 -4.55
C MET A 94 8.79 -15.55 -5.79
N ALA A 95 8.91 -14.24 -6.00
CA ALA A 95 8.33 -13.55 -7.16
C ALA A 95 9.00 -13.96 -8.48
N LEU A 96 10.32 -14.14 -8.50
CA LEU A 96 11.05 -14.59 -9.69
C LEU A 96 10.75 -16.06 -10.05
N SER A 97 10.23 -16.87 -9.12
CA SER A 97 9.85 -18.26 -9.41
C SER A 97 8.62 -18.38 -10.32
N GLY A 98 7.87 -17.29 -10.52
CA GLY A 98 6.67 -17.26 -11.37
C GLY A 98 5.39 -17.75 -10.69
N ARG A 99 5.45 -18.05 -9.39
CA ARG A 99 4.30 -18.42 -8.56
C ARG A 99 3.56 -17.19 -8.05
N ASP A 100 2.29 -17.38 -7.69
CA ASP A 100 1.55 -16.36 -6.98
C ASP A 100 2.15 -16.16 -5.57
N VAL A 101 2.21 -14.90 -5.13
CA VAL A 101 2.92 -14.53 -3.89
C VAL A 101 2.02 -13.69 -3.00
N VAL A 102 2.05 -13.97 -1.70
CA VAL A 102 1.55 -13.08 -0.66
C VAL A 102 2.72 -12.65 0.22
N GLY A 103 3.03 -11.35 0.25
CA GLY A 103 4.12 -10.78 1.04
C GLY A 103 3.62 -9.82 2.11
N ILE A 104 3.83 -10.18 3.37
CA ILE A 104 3.32 -9.42 4.53
C ILE A 104 4.51 -8.93 5.35
N ALA A 105 4.63 -7.60 5.47
CA ALA A 105 5.67 -6.97 6.25
C ALA A 105 5.25 -5.54 6.59
N GLU A 106 5.77 -4.96 7.67
CA GLU A 106 5.43 -3.60 8.08
C GLU A 106 5.66 -2.53 6.99
N THR A 107 5.09 -1.35 7.16
CA THR A 107 5.32 -0.23 6.23
C THR A 107 6.77 0.27 6.35
N GLY A 108 7.37 0.59 5.21
CA GLY A 108 8.79 0.99 5.16
C GLY A 108 9.78 -0.18 5.06
N SER A 109 9.33 -1.43 5.13
CA SER A 109 10.17 -2.63 5.00
C SER A 109 10.71 -2.90 3.58
N GLY A 110 10.35 -2.09 2.58
CA GLY A 110 10.83 -2.25 1.20
C GLY A 110 10.00 -3.16 0.30
N LYS A 111 8.72 -3.41 0.64
CA LYS A 111 7.75 -4.18 -0.19
C LYS A 111 7.69 -3.72 -1.64
N THR A 112 7.72 -2.41 -1.90
CA THR A 112 7.65 -1.85 -3.27
C THR A 112 8.73 -2.43 -4.18
N LEU A 113 9.99 -2.49 -3.74
CA LEU A 113 11.06 -3.08 -4.54
C LEU A 113 10.97 -4.62 -4.61
N SER A 114 10.24 -5.24 -3.69
CA SER A 114 10.02 -6.69 -3.68
C SER A 114 9.19 -7.13 -4.89
N TYR A 115 8.28 -6.29 -5.39
CA TYR A 115 7.51 -6.57 -6.59
C TYR A 115 7.94 -5.78 -7.83
N CYS A 116 8.52 -4.59 -7.69
CA CYS A 116 8.95 -3.78 -8.84
C CYS A 116 10.14 -4.38 -9.59
N LEU A 117 11.15 -4.91 -8.87
CA LEU A 117 12.35 -5.46 -9.53
C LEU A 117 12.04 -6.77 -10.29
N PRO A 118 11.30 -7.74 -9.72
CA PRO A 118 10.85 -8.89 -10.49
C PRO A 118 9.96 -8.51 -11.69
N ALA A 119 9.11 -7.48 -11.56
CA ALA A 119 8.30 -6.99 -12.67
C ALA A 119 9.15 -6.49 -13.86
N ILE A 120 10.30 -5.85 -13.61
CA ILE A 120 11.23 -5.41 -14.67
C ILE A 120 11.82 -6.62 -15.40
N VAL A 121 12.26 -7.65 -14.66
CA VAL A 121 12.76 -8.91 -15.26
C VAL A 121 11.66 -9.57 -16.09
N HIS A 122 10.44 -9.62 -15.54
CA HIS A 122 9.28 -10.19 -16.19
C HIS A 122 8.99 -9.50 -17.52
N ILE A 123 8.97 -8.16 -17.57
CA ILE A 123 8.75 -7.38 -18.80
C ILE A 123 9.81 -7.70 -19.86
N ASN A 124 11.08 -7.72 -19.47
CA ASN A 124 12.19 -7.91 -20.41
C ASN A 124 12.23 -9.31 -21.02
N ALA A 125 11.53 -10.28 -20.42
CA ALA A 125 11.36 -11.62 -20.98
C ALA A 125 10.12 -11.76 -21.89
N GLN A 126 9.31 -10.71 -22.03
CA GLN A 126 8.15 -10.72 -22.92
C GLN A 126 8.47 -10.12 -24.30
N PRO A 127 7.69 -10.47 -25.34
CA PRO A 127 7.72 -9.75 -26.61
C PRO A 127 7.43 -8.26 -26.40
N LEU A 128 8.11 -7.41 -27.17
CA LEU A 128 7.86 -5.96 -27.16
C LEU A 128 6.39 -5.64 -27.45
N LEU A 129 5.91 -4.51 -26.94
CA LEU A 129 4.54 -4.06 -27.16
C LEU A 129 4.31 -3.71 -28.64
N ALA A 130 3.23 -4.22 -29.20
CA ALA A 130 2.71 -3.78 -30.50
C ALA A 130 1.72 -2.61 -30.34
N PRO A 131 1.46 -1.82 -31.39
CA PRO A 131 0.40 -0.82 -31.36
C PRO A 131 -0.95 -1.43 -30.97
N GLY A 132 -1.63 -0.85 -29.98
CA GLY A 132 -2.91 -1.35 -29.45
C GLY A 132 -2.79 -2.37 -28.31
N ASP A 133 -1.57 -2.81 -27.97
CA ASP A 133 -1.34 -3.64 -26.78
C ASP A 133 -1.61 -2.86 -25.49
N GLY A 134 -2.16 -3.59 -24.52
CA GLY A 134 -2.24 -3.17 -23.13
C GLY A 134 -0.92 -3.38 -22.38
N PRO A 135 -0.86 -3.02 -21.08
CA PRO A 135 0.32 -3.24 -20.26
C PRO A 135 0.62 -4.72 -20.04
N ILE A 136 1.88 -5.01 -19.73
CA ILE A 136 2.35 -6.35 -19.31
C ILE A 136 2.22 -6.50 -17.78
N VAL A 137 2.54 -5.42 -17.06
CA VAL A 137 2.45 -5.34 -15.61
C VAL A 137 1.34 -4.38 -15.22
N LEU A 138 0.45 -4.84 -14.34
CA LEU A 138 -0.57 -4.00 -13.71
C LEU A 138 -0.32 -3.95 -12.20
N VAL A 139 -0.17 -2.75 -11.65
CA VAL A 139 -0.11 -2.52 -10.19
C VAL A 139 -1.35 -1.77 -9.75
N LEU A 140 -2.15 -2.38 -8.89
CA LEU A 140 -3.32 -1.76 -8.28
C LEU A 140 -2.98 -1.22 -6.90
N ALA A 141 -3.32 0.04 -6.66
CA ALA A 141 -3.14 0.71 -5.38
C ALA A 141 -4.45 1.40 -4.93
N PRO A 142 -4.73 1.47 -3.62
CA PRO A 142 -5.98 2.02 -3.10
C PRO A 142 -6.13 3.54 -3.26
N THR A 143 -5.01 4.25 -3.42
CA THR A 143 -4.95 5.71 -3.35
C THR A 143 -4.06 6.28 -4.46
N ARG A 144 -4.32 7.54 -4.82
CA ARG A 144 -3.65 8.22 -5.94
C ARG A 144 -2.18 8.45 -5.62
N GLU A 145 -1.91 8.86 -4.40
CA GLU A 145 -0.60 9.24 -3.93
C GLU A 145 0.33 8.00 -3.87
N LEU A 146 -0.21 6.82 -3.57
CA LEU A 146 0.56 5.57 -3.55
C LEU A 146 0.87 5.15 -4.97
N ALA A 147 -0.11 5.24 -5.86
CA ALA A 147 0.09 4.95 -7.27
C ALA A 147 1.21 5.83 -7.86
N VAL A 148 1.24 7.13 -7.54
CA VAL A 148 2.32 8.06 -7.96
C VAL A 148 3.67 7.70 -7.32
N GLN A 149 3.69 7.27 -6.05
CA GLN A 149 4.92 6.82 -5.39
C GLN A 149 5.50 5.57 -6.05
N ILE A 150 4.67 4.57 -6.32
CA ILE A 150 5.06 3.34 -7.01
C ILE A 150 5.58 3.69 -8.42
N GLN A 151 4.88 4.57 -9.15
CA GLN A 151 5.32 5.03 -10.46
C GLN A 151 6.73 5.64 -10.41
N ALA A 152 7.02 6.46 -9.39
CA ALA A 152 8.33 7.06 -9.22
C ALA A 152 9.43 6.00 -8.99
N GLU A 153 9.15 4.97 -8.18
CA GLU A 153 10.10 3.86 -8.00
C GLU A 153 10.31 3.09 -9.31
N ILE A 154 9.24 2.71 -10.01
CA ILE A 154 9.35 2.00 -11.30
C ILE A 154 10.11 2.83 -12.34
N THR A 155 9.94 4.15 -12.35
CA THR A 155 10.68 5.06 -13.24
C THR A 155 12.18 5.06 -12.94
N LYS A 156 12.59 4.97 -11.68
CA LYS A 156 14.01 4.89 -11.30
C LYS A 156 14.65 3.61 -11.83
N PHE A 157 14.08 2.46 -11.51
CA PHE A 157 14.67 1.16 -11.84
C PHE A 157 14.42 0.72 -13.29
N GLY A 158 13.38 1.24 -13.94
CA GLY A 158 13.03 0.93 -15.34
C GLY A 158 13.82 1.73 -16.38
N LYS A 159 14.57 2.76 -15.96
CA LYS A 159 15.25 3.70 -16.86
C LYS A 159 16.30 3.00 -17.73
N SER A 160 17.11 2.10 -17.16
CA SER A 160 18.12 1.33 -17.89
C SER A 160 17.51 0.39 -18.94
N SER A 161 16.29 -0.09 -18.70
CA SER A 161 15.57 -1.03 -19.58
C SER A 161 14.62 -0.35 -20.57
N ARG A 162 14.59 0.99 -20.63
CA ARG A 162 13.65 1.78 -21.46
C ARG A 162 12.17 1.43 -21.23
N ILE A 163 11.83 0.97 -20.03
CA ILE A 163 10.46 0.60 -19.65
C ILE A 163 9.62 1.87 -19.49
N ARG A 164 8.52 1.95 -20.24
CA ARG A 164 7.54 3.03 -20.11
C ARG A 164 6.49 2.62 -19.08
N ASN A 165 6.08 3.60 -18.29
CA ASN A 165 5.05 3.43 -17.28
C ASN A 165 4.12 4.65 -17.28
N THR A 166 2.90 4.46 -16.77
CA THR A 166 1.98 5.55 -16.50
C THR A 166 1.15 5.27 -15.25
N CYS A 167 0.55 6.33 -14.71
CA CYS A 167 -0.29 6.28 -13.52
C CYS A 167 -1.73 6.70 -13.85
N VAL A 168 -2.68 5.79 -13.62
CA VAL A 168 -4.08 5.91 -14.01
C VAL A 168 -4.96 6.07 -12.77
N TYR A 169 -5.35 7.31 -12.48
CA TYR A 169 -6.13 7.62 -11.28
C TYR A 169 -7.09 8.81 -11.43
N GLY A 170 -8.12 8.82 -10.59
CA GLY A 170 -9.22 9.80 -10.62
C GLY A 170 -8.83 11.25 -10.32
N GLY A 171 -9.75 12.20 -10.52
CA GLY A 171 -9.61 13.59 -10.06
C GLY A 171 -8.61 14.47 -10.80
N VAL A 172 -7.93 13.93 -11.82
CA VAL A 172 -7.12 14.69 -12.79
C VAL A 172 -7.65 14.45 -14.21
N PRO A 173 -7.34 15.33 -15.18
CA PRO A 173 -7.78 15.19 -16.58
C PRO A 173 -7.43 13.82 -17.18
N LYS A 174 -8.37 13.23 -17.93
CA LYS A 174 -8.18 11.92 -18.58
C LYS A 174 -7.20 11.98 -19.77
N GLY A 175 -7.13 13.12 -20.47
CA GLY A 175 -6.40 13.28 -21.73
C GLY A 175 -4.93 12.81 -21.70
N PRO A 176 -4.12 13.26 -20.73
CA PRO A 176 -2.73 12.79 -20.60
C PRO A 176 -2.64 11.28 -20.36
N GLN A 177 -3.45 10.73 -19.43
CA GLN A 177 -3.47 9.29 -19.14
C GLN A 177 -3.87 8.46 -20.37
N ILE A 178 -4.86 8.91 -21.15
CA ILE A 178 -5.27 8.26 -22.40
C ILE A 178 -4.11 8.28 -23.40
N ARG A 179 -3.41 9.41 -23.54
CA ARG A 179 -2.29 9.55 -24.47
C ARG A 179 -1.15 8.58 -24.12
N ASP A 180 -0.84 8.46 -22.84
CA ASP A 180 0.19 7.52 -22.38
C ASP A 180 -0.21 6.08 -22.68
N LEU A 181 -1.44 5.68 -22.35
CA LEU A 181 -1.96 4.34 -22.63
C LEU A 181 -1.97 4.03 -24.13
N SER A 182 -2.38 4.99 -24.96
CA SER A 182 -2.39 4.83 -26.43
C SER A 182 -1.00 4.74 -27.05
N ARG A 183 0.03 5.32 -26.43
CA ARG A 183 1.43 5.18 -26.86
C ARG A 183 2.02 3.80 -26.55
N GLY A 184 1.34 3.02 -25.70
CA GLY A 184 1.85 1.77 -25.15
C GLY A 184 2.75 2.02 -23.95
N VAL A 185 2.45 1.32 -22.85
CA VAL A 185 3.22 1.33 -21.61
C VAL A 185 3.36 -0.09 -21.13
N GLU A 186 4.57 -0.52 -20.76
CA GLU A 186 4.79 -1.87 -20.26
C GLU A 186 4.24 -2.03 -18.83
N VAL A 187 4.23 -0.94 -18.05
CA VAL A 187 3.66 -0.88 -16.69
C VAL A 187 2.51 0.12 -16.59
N CYS A 188 1.38 -0.33 -16.06
CA CYS A 188 0.29 0.54 -15.63
C CYS A 188 0.15 0.48 -14.11
N ILE A 189 0.25 1.61 -13.43
CA ILE A 189 -0.07 1.74 -12.00
C ILE A 189 -1.42 2.43 -11.90
N ALA A 190 -2.38 1.88 -11.17
CA ALA A 190 -3.73 2.43 -11.22
C ALA A 190 -4.51 2.36 -9.90
N THR A 191 -5.37 3.34 -9.69
CA THR A 191 -6.50 3.22 -8.76
C THR A 191 -7.69 2.57 -9.48
N PRO A 192 -8.44 1.64 -8.84
CA PRO A 192 -9.42 0.81 -9.53
C PRO A 192 -10.45 1.59 -10.34
N GLY A 193 -11.07 2.63 -9.74
CA GLY A 193 -12.18 3.33 -10.36
C GLY A 193 -11.84 4.00 -11.69
N ARG A 194 -10.65 4.61 -11.81
CA ARG A 194 -10.20 5.23 -13.08
C ARG A 194 -9.79 4.18 -14.11
N LEU A 195 -9.20 3.06 -13.68
CA LEU A 195 -8.85 1.98 -14.60
C LEU A 195 -10.09 1.39 -15.25
N ILE A 196 -11.14 1.12 -14.46
CA ILE A 196 -12.43 0.61 -14.98
C ILE A 196 -12.99 1.55 -16.06
N ASP A 197 -13.01 2.86 -15.78
CA ASP A 197 -13.44 3.89 -16.74
C ASP A 197 -12.61 3.86 -18.05
N MET A 198 -11.29 3.68 -17.96
CA MET A 198 -10.42 3.56 -19.14
C MET A 198 -10.67 2.26 -19.93
N LEU A 199 -10.98 1.16 -19.24
CA LEU A 199 -11.29 -0.14 -19.86
C LEU A 199 -12.66 -0.10 -20.56
N GLU A 200 -13.69 0.44 -19.90
CA GLU A 200 -15.03 0.61 -20.47
C GLU A 200 -15.01 1.50 -21.71
N ALA A 201 -14.23 2.58 -21.67
CA ALA A 201 -14.07 3.50 -22.80
C ALA A 201 -13.13 2.97 -23.91
N GLY A 202 -12.61 1.75 -23.79
CA GLY A 202 -11.70 1.15 -24.77
C GLY A 202 -10.37 1.89 -24.95
N ARG A 203 -9.92 2.64 -23.93
CA ARG A 203 -8.67 3.41 -23.96
C ARG A 203 -7.45 2.57 -23.63
N THR A 204 -7.66 1.42 -22.99
CA THR A 204 -6.67 0.38 -22.78
C THR A 204 -7.38 -0.99 -22.69
N ASN A 205 -6.61 -2.07 -22.57
CA ASN A 205 -7.08 -3.43 -22.36
C ASN A 205 -6.08 -4.18 -21.46
N LEU A 206 -6.46 -5.30 -20.86
CA LEU A 206 -5.56 -6.08 -19.98
C LEU A 206 -5.13 -7.42 -20.59
N ARG A 207 -5.22 -7.57 -21.92
CA ARG A 207 -4.94 -8.86 -22.60
C ARG A 207 -3.48 -9.31 -22.49
N ARG A 208 -2.56 -8.35 -22.40
CA ARG A 208 -1.12 -8.59 -22.24
C ARG A 208 -0.68 -8.67 -20.77
N VAL A 209 -1.58 -8.41 -19.81
CA VAL A 209 -1.22 -8.43 -18.38
C VAL A 209 -0.94 -9.86 -17.95
N THR A 210 0.31 -10.10 -17.58
CA THR A 210 0.82 -11.40 -17.14
C THR A 210 1.44 -11.35 -15.74
N TYR A 211 1.62 -10.15 -15.19
CA TYR A 211 2.08 -9.90 -13.83
C TYR A 211 1.18 -8.85 -13.17
N LEU A 212 0.38 -9.27 -12.20
CA LEU A 212 -0.58 -8.45 -11.46
C LEU A 212 -0.08 -8.24 -10.03
N VAL A 213 -0.05 -7.00 -9.58
CA VAL A 213 0.26 -6.64 -8.20
C VAL A 213 -0.94 -5.97 -7.54
N LEU A 214 -1.30 -6.43 -6.35
CA LEU A 214 -2.19 -5.71 -5.44
C LEU A 214 -1.34 -5.20 -4.27
N ASP A 215 -1.07 -3.89 -4.25
CA ASP A 215 -0.40 -3.26 -3.10
C ASP A 215 -1.44 -2.76 -2.10
N GLU A 216 -1.11 -2.83 -0.81
CA GLU A 216 -2.07 -2.68 0.30
C GLU A 216 -3.29 -3.62 0.10
N ALA A 217 -3.02 -4.90 -0.17
CA ALA A 217 -4.03 -5.87 -0.61
C ALA A 217 -5.19 -6.07 0.37
N ASP A 218 -4.95 -5.96 1.69
CA ASP A 218 -6.00 -5.91 2.71
C ASP A 218 -6.98 -4.75 2.50
N ARG A 219 -6.49 -3.57 2.13
CA ARG A 219 -7.33 -2.43 1.81
C ARG A 219 -8.07 -2.61 0.49
N MET A 220 -7.43 -3.23 -0.49
CA MET A 220 -8.01 -3.47 -1.81
C MET A 220 -9.10 -4.55 -1.81
N LEU A 221 -9.01 -5.48 -0.85
CA LEU A 221 -9.96 -6.58 -0.66
C LEU A 221 -11.01 -6.29 0.42
N ASP A 222 -10.98 -5.11 1.06
CA ASP A 222 -12.08 -4.64 1.91
C ASP A 222 -13.36 -4.41 1.07
N MET A 223 -14.53 -4.47 1.72
CA MET A 223 -15.86 -4.46 1.08
C MET A 223 -16.12 -3.27 0.14
N GLY A 224 -15.33 -2.19 0.25
CA GLY A 224 -15.43 -1.02 -0.64
C GLY A 224 -14.72 -1.15 -2.00
N PHE A 225 -13.65 -1.94 -2.10
CA PHE A 225 -12.84 -2.07 -3.32
C PHE A 225 -12.99 -3.43 -4.00
N GLU A 226 -13.32 -4.49 -3.25
CA GLU A 226 -13.43 -5.85 -3.77
C GLU A 226 -14.25 -5.95 -5.07
N PRO A 227 -15.45 -5.32 -5.19
CA PRO A 227 -16.23 -5.44 -6.41
C PRO A 227 -15.55 -4.80 -7.63
N GLN A 228 -14.75 -3.75 -7.41
CA GLN A 228 -13.96 -3.10 -8.45
C GLN A 228 -12.76 -3.97 -8.84
N ILE A 229 -12.09 -4.59 -7.85
CA ILE A 229 -10.99 -5.52 -8.08
C ILE A 229 -11.44 -6.73 -8.90
N ARG A 230 -12.57 -7.34 -8.52
CA ARG A 230 -13.13 -8.48 -9.25
C ARG A 230 -13.46 -8.14 -10.71
N LYS A 231 -13.98 -6.94 -10.96
CA LYS A 231 -14.23 -6.43 -12.33
C LYS A 231 -12.96 -6.23 -13.13
N ILE A 232 -11.88 -5.78 -12.52
CA ILE A 232 -10.59 -5.60 -13.20
C ILE A 232 -9.96 -6.96 -13.49
N ILE A 233 -9.88 -7.83 -12.48
CA ILE A 233 -9.24 -9.14 -12.61
C ILE A 233 -9.96 -10.04 -13.62
N SER A 234 -11.29 -9.94 -13.74
CA SER A 234 -12.04 -10.70 -14.76
C SER A 234 -11.68 -10.31 -16.21
N GLN A 235 -11.02 -9.17 -16.41
CA GLN A 235 -10.52 -8.73 -17.70
C GLN A 235 -9.06 -9.17 -17.97
N ILE A 236 -8.45 -9.94 -17.06
CA ILE A 236 -7.08 -10.44 -17.16
C ILE A 236 -7.11 -11.95 -17.38
N ARG A 237 -6.17 -12.46 -18.17
CA ARG A 237 -5.96 -13.90 -18.37
C ARG A 237 -5.74 -14.64 -17.02
N PRO A 238 -6.25 -15.87 -16.88
CA PRO A 238 -6.22 -16.60 -15.60
C PRO A 238 -4.84 -17.19 -15.24
N ASP A 239 -3.95 -17.38 -16.22
CA ASP A 239 -2.60 -17.94 -16.06
C ASP A 239 -1.53 -16.91 -15.68
N ARG A 240 -1.93 -15.64 -15.48
CA ARG A 240 -1.11 -14.54 -14.94
C ARG A 240 -0.45 -14.94 -13.61
N GLN A 241 0.64 -14.28 -13.26
CA GLN A 241 1.17 -14.27 -11.91
C GLN A 241 0.51 -13.16 -11.09
N THR A 242 0.02 -13.47 -9.89
CA THR A 242 -0.60 -12.52 -8.96
C THR A 242 0.25 -12.39 -7.69
N CYS A 243 0.66 -11.16 -7.37
CA CYS A 243 1.43 -10.84 -6.17
C CYS A 243 0.65 -9.86 -5.28
N MET A 244 0.32 -10.25 -4.07
CA MET A 244 -0.37 -9.41 -3.08
C MET A 244 0.61 -8.98 -1.98
N TRP A 245 0.64 -7.69 -1.67
CA TRP A 245 1.53 -7.13 -0.67
C TRP A 245 0.73 -6.29 0.33
N SER A 246 0.99 -6.48 1.62
CA SER A 246 0.35 -5.67 2.67
C SER A 246 1.17 -5.61 3.95
N ALA A 247 0.83 -4.68 4.83
CA ALA A 247 1.27 -4.66 6.21
C ALA A 247 0.39 -5.53 7.13
N THR A 248 -0.86 -5.79 6.77
CA THR A 248 -1.76 -6.62 7.58
C THR A 248 -2.42 -7.69 6.73
N TRP A 249 -2.76 -8.82 7.34
CA TRP A 249 -3.38 -9.94 6.62
C TRP A 249 -4.40 -10.70 7.48
N PRO A 250 -5.53 -10.07 7.78
CA PRO A 250 -6.56 -10.66 8.63
C PRO A 250 -7.27 -11.83 7.94
N LYS A 251 -7.96 -12.67 8.72
CA LYS A 251 -8.61 -13.91 8.22
C LYS A 251 -9.63 -13.63 7.11
N GLU A 252 -10.37 -12.54 7.19
CA GLU A 252 -11.39 -12.20 6.20
C GLU A 252 -10.77 -11.86 4.83
N VAL A 253 -9.65 -11.14 4.85
CA VAL A 253 -8.87 -10.83 3.63
C VAL A 253 -8.26 -12.10 3.04
N ARG A 254 -7.77 -13.04 3.87
CA ARG A 254 -7.23 -14.34 3.40
C ARG A 254 -8.24 -15.14 2.58
N GLN A 255 -9.49 -15.20 3.05
CA GLN A 255 -10.56 -15.92 2.36
C GLN A 255 -10.93 -15.25 1.02
N LEU A 256 -10.92 -13.91 0.96
CA LEU A 256 -11.17 -13.20 -0.30
C LEU A 256 -9.98 -13.30 -1.26
N ALA A 257 -8.75 -13.28 -0.74
CA ALA A 257 -7.54 -13.36 -1.54
C ALA A 257 -7.43 -14.69 -2.30
N SER A 258 -7.93 -15.80 -1.73
CA SER A 258 -7.90 -17.11 -2.41
C SER A 258 -8.72 -17.16 -3.70
N ASP A 259 -9.70 -16.27 -3.90
CA ASP A 259 -10.44 -16.16 -5.16
C ASP A 259 -9.59 -15.64 -6.32
N PHE A 260 -8.48 -14.97 -6.01
CA PHE A 260 -7.65 -14.25 -6.98
C PHE A 260 -6.25 -14.87 -7.17
N LEU A 261 -5.91 -15.88 -6.36
CA LEU A 261 -4.60 -16.52 -6.29
C LEU A 261 -4.69 -18.00 -6.69
N ASN A 262 -3.64 -18.52 -7.31
CA ASN A 262 -3.51 -19.93 -7.67
C ASN A 262 -2.18 -20.52 -7.18
N ASP A 263 -2.23 -21.62 -6.40
CA ASP A 263 -1.07 -22.29 -5.79
C ASP A 263 -0.02 -21.30 -5.24
N TYR A 264 -0.48 -20.35 -4.43
CA TYR A 264 0.36 -19.26 -3.95
C TYR A 264 1.28 -19.68 -2.79
N ILE A 265 2.36 -18.94 -2.64
CA ILE A 265 3.28 -19.01 -1.50
C ILE A 265 3.24 -17.71 -0.72
N GLN A 266 3.36 -17.81 0.60
CA GLN A 266 3.24 -16.67 1.50
C GLN A 266 4.49 -16.50 2.36
N VAL A 267 4.90 -15.26 2.55
CA VAL A 267 5.92 -14.85 3.53
C VAL A 267 5.35 -13.77 4.45
N ASN A 268 5.63 -13.91 5.74
CA ASN A 268 5.32 -12.95 6.78
C ASN A 268 6.62 -12.56 7.48
N ILE A 269 6.86 -11.26 7.61
CA ILE A 269 7.97 -10.70 8.38
C ILE A 269 7.40 -10.02 9.63
N GLY A 270 7.91 -10.42 10.79
CA GLY A 270 7.42 -9.98 12.10
C GLY A 270 6.32 -10.89 12.65
N SER A 271 5.74 -10.48 13.77
CA SER A 271 4.67 -11.23 14.43
C SER A 271 3.42 -11.38 13.54
N MET A 272 2.79 -12.56 13.59
CA MET A 272 1.49 -12.80 12.95
C MET A 272 0.32 -12.14 13.68
N ASP A 273 0.53 -11.77 14.94
CA ASP A 273 -0.44 -10.98 15.69
C ASP A 273 -0.39 -9.53 15.20
N LEU A 274 -1.53 -8.83 15.21
CA LEU A 274 -1.59 -7.38 14.97
C LEU A 274 -0.82 -6.65 16.08
N SER A 275 0.51 -6.67 16.01
CA SER A 275 1.37 -5.94 16.93
C SER A 275 1.40 -4.50 16.44
N ALA A 276 0.69 -3.63 17.16
CA ALA A 276 0.92 -2.21 17.04
C ALA A 276 2.41 -1.91 17.30
N ASN A 277 2.98 -0.96 16.56
CA ASN A 277 4.38 -0.58 16.72
C ASN A 277 4.68 -0.28 18.20
N HIS A 278 5.59 -1.05 18.81
CA HIS A 278 5.95 -0.95 20.22
C HIS A 278 6.52 0.42 20.62
N ARG A 279 6.89 1.27 19.64
CA ARG A 279 7.34 2.65 19.86
C ARG A 279 6.20 3.65 20.05
N ILE A 280 4.95 3.24 19.87
CA ILE A 280 3.76 4.10 20.04
C ILE A 280 3.12 3.81 21.39
N THR A 281 3.11 4.82 22.27
CA THR A 281 2.37 4.75 23.53
C THR A 281 0.88 4.80 23.24
N GLN A 282 0.13 3.78 23.66
CA GLN A 282 -1.33 3.72 23.44
C GLN A 282 -2.08 3.94 24.74
N ILE A 283 -2.96 4.94 24.76
CA ILE A 283 -3.82 5.29 25.87
C ILE A 283 -5.27 5.16 25.39
N VAL A 284 -6.08 4.41 26.15
CA VAL A 284 -7.51 4.23 25.88
C VAL A 284 -8.29 4.80 27.06
N GLU A 285 -9.12 5.81 26.79
CA GLU A 285 -10.05 6.38 27.77
C GLU A 285 -11.49 6.06 27.39
N VAL A 286 -12.23 5.48 28.33
CA VAL A 286 -13.67 5.22 28.18
C VAL A 286 -14.41 6.34 28.89
N VAL A 287 -15.19 7.11 28.15
CA VAL A 287 -15.90 8.30 28.64
C VAL A 287 -17.30 8.35 28.04
N SER A 288 -18.20 9.13 28.65
CA SER A 288 -19.50 9.42 28.04
C SER A 288 -19.35 10.39 26.87
N ASP A 289 -20.33 10.41 25.95
CA ASP A 289 -20.35 11.35 24.81
C ASP A 289 -20.25 12.82 25.23
N PHE A 290 -20.79 13.19 26.39
CA PHE A 290 -20.74 14.55 26.92
C PHE A 290 -19.31 14.95 27.35
N GLU A 291 -18.52 14.02 27.88
CA GLU A 291 -17.17 14.27 28.39
C GLU A 291 -16.11 14.33 27.28
N LYS A 292 -16.43 13.85 26.07
CA LYS A 292 -15.45 13.73 24.97
C LYS A 292 -14.83 15.05 24.57
N ARG A 293 -15.61 16.13 24.55
CA ARG A 293 -15.13 17.46 24.17
C ARG A 293 -14.15 17.99 25.21
N ASP A 294 -14.51 17.93 26.48
CA ASP A 294 -13.65 18.42 27.57
C ASP A 294 -12.35 17.61 27.65
N LYS A 295 -12.44 16.29 27.47
CA LYS A 295 -11.27 15.42 27.41
C LYS A 295 -10.39 15.71 26.21
N MET A 296 -10.97 15.93 25.02
CA MET A 296 -10.23 16.35 23.83
C MET A 296 -9.43 17.63 24.09
N ILE A 297 -10.06 18.64 24.69
CA ILE A 297 -9.39 19.91 24.99
C ILE A 297 -8.24 19.70 25.98
N LYS A 298 -8.45 18.96 27.07
CA LYS A 298 -7.37 18.65 28.03
C LYS A 298 -6.17 17.94 27.40
N HIS A 299 -6.43 17.02 26.46
CA HIS A 299 -5.37 16.36 25.72
C HIS A 299 -4.67 17.32 24.75
N LEU A 300 -5.43 18.18 24.06
CA LEU A 300 -4.86 19.19 23.17
C LEU A 300 -4.00 20.21 23.94
N GLU A 301 -4.44 20.68 25.10
CA GLU A 301 -3.67 21.57 25.98
C GLU A 301 -2.30 20.95 26.29
N LYS A 302 -2.29 19.70 26.78
CA LYS A 302 -1.06 18.97 27.10
C LYS A 302 -0.16 18.75 25.87
N ILE A 303 -0.74 18.36 24.72
CA ILE A 303 0.02 18.12 23.49
C ILE A 303 0.63 19.43 22.98
N MET A 304 -0.10 20.53 23.05
CA MET A 304 0.28 21.80 22.45
C MET A 304 1.15 22.69 23.36
N GLU A 305 1.45 22.25 24.60
CA GLU A 305 2.49 22.86 25.46
C GLU A 305 3.82 23.00 24.69
N ASN A 306 4.15 22.01 23.87
CA ASN A 306 5.29 22.07 22.97
C ASN A 306 4.88 22.63 21.60
N ARG A 307 5.35 23.84 21.26
CA ARG A 307 5.01 24.52 20.00
C ARG A 307 5.39 23.78 18.71
N GLY A 308 6.26 22.77 18.81
CA GLY A 308 6.66 21.92 17.68
C GLY A 308 5.72 20.72 17.44
N ASN A 309 4.78 20.47 18.35
CA ASN A 309 3.91 19.32 18.28
C ASN A 309 2.82 19.51 17.23
N LYS A 310 2.42 18.40 16.62
CA LYS A 310 1.32 18.34 15.67
C LYS A 310 0.35 17.29 16.13
N CYS A 311 -0.94 17.60 16.01
CA CYS A 311 -2.02 16.74 16.44
C CYS A 311 -2.96 16.40 15.28
N LEU A 312 -3.15 15.09 15.05
CA LEU A 312 -4.15 14.57 14.11
C LEU A 312 -5.33 13.98 14.88
N ILE A 313 -6.52 14.49 14.61
CA ILE A 313 -7.79 14.10 15.24
C ILE A 313 -8.65 13.31 14.26
N PHE A 314 -8.95 12.03 14.51
CA PHE A 314 -9.87 11.27 13.65
C PHE A 314 -11.30 11.26 14.15
N THR A 315 -12.26 11.30 13.22
CA THR A 315 -13.69 11.17 13.50
C THR A 315 -14.43 10.37 12.43
N GLY A 316 -15.54 9.74 12.81
CA GLY A 316 -16.26 8.80 11.96
C GLY A 316 -17.02 9.41 10.77
N THR A 317 -17.38 10.70 10.80
CA THR A 317 -18.14 11.32 9.69
C THR A 317 -17.61 12.68 9.28
N LYS A 318 -17.86 13.03 8.00
CA LYS A 318 -17.47 14.32 7.41
C LYS A 318 -18.10 15.50 8.14
N ARG A 319 -19.38 15.35 8.50
CA ARG A 319 -20.13 16.36 9.27
C ARG A 319 -19.51 16.61 10.64
N ILE A 320 -19.18 15.55 11.38
CA ILE A 320 -18.55 15.69 12.69
C ILE A 320 -17.15 16.30 12.57
N ALA A 321 -16.40 16.01 11.50
CA ALA A 321 -15.09 16.63 11.27
C ALA A 321 -15.20 18.16 11.18
N ASP A 322 -16.15 18.67 10.39
CA ASP A 322 -16.38 20.11 10.28
C ASP A 322 -16.93 20.72 11.58
N GLU A 323 -17.79 20.01 12.31
CA GLU A 323 -18.29 20.47 13.61
C GLU A 323 -17.17 20.60 14.66
N ILE A 324 -16.29 19.59 14.78
CA ILE A 324 -15.13 19.64 15.68
C ILE A 324 -14.19 20.78 15.27
N THR A 325 -13.88 20.92 13.98
CA THR A 325 -13.00 22.00 13.51
C THR A 325 -13.57 23.38 13.80
N ARG A 326 -14.88 23.58 13.60
CA ARG A 326 -15.53 24.86 13.95
C ARG A 326 -15.44 25.16 15.44
N PHE A 327 -15.75 24.16 16.28
CA PHE A 327 -15.65 24.27 17.73
C PHE A 327 -14.23 24.65 18.17
N LEU A 328 -13.21 23.93 17.69
CA LEU A 328 -11.81 24.20 18.01
C LEU A 328 -11.40 25.63 17.58
N ARG A 329 -11.81 26.08 16.39
CA ARG A 329 -11.51 27.45 15.93
C ARG A 329 -12.19 28.54 16.75
N GLN A 330 -13.43 28.29 17.20
CA GLN A 330 -14.14 29.23 18.09
C GLN A 330 -13.43 29.39 19.43
N ASP A 331 -12.82 28.31 19.90
CA ASP A 331 -12.00 28.26 21.12
C ASP A 331 -10.54 28.73 20.89
N GLY A 332 -10.23 29.24 19.68
CA GLY A 332 -8.93 29.84 19.35
C GLY A 332 -7.87 28.86 18.84
N TRP A 333 -8.18 27.57 18.70
CA TRP A 333 -7.24 26.58 18.21
C TRP A 333 -7.02 26.68 16.69
N PRO A 334 -5.75 26.61 16.21
CA PRO A 334 -5.42 26.65 14.79
C PRO A 334 -5.68 25.30 14.10
N ALA A 335 -6.96 24.91 13.98
CA ALA A 335 -7.40 23.62 13.44
C ALA A 335 -7.93 23.70 11.99
N LEU A 336 -7.64 22.67 11.18
CA LEU A 336 -8.18 22.49 9.82
C LEU A 336 -8.90 21.12 9.70
N SER A 337 -9.88 21.00 8.79
CA SER A 337 -10.55 19.73 8.48
C SER A 337 -10.14 19.17 7.10
N ILE A 338 -10.04 17.84 6.99
CA ILE A 338 -9.82 17.14 5.72
C ILE A 338 -10.73 15.91 5.60
N HIS A 339 -11.54 15.85 4.54
CA HIS A 339 -12.45 14.73 4.30
C HIS A 339 -12.93 14.66 2.83
N GLY A 340 -13.71 13.62 2.52
CA GLY A 340 -14.15 13.26 1.17
C GLY A 340 -15.02 14.27 0.41
N ASP A 341 -15.55 15.32 1.05
CA ASP A 341 -16.35 16.36 0.39
C ASP A 341 -15.55 17.64 0.11
N LYS A 342 -14.35 17.76 0.70
CA LYS A 342 -13.41 18.85 0.40
C LYS A 342 -12.90 18.72 -1.02
N GLN A 343 -12.76 19.82 -1.73
CA GLN A 343 -12.17 19.83 -3.07
C GLN A 343 -10.70 19.38 -3.00
N GLN A 344 -10.16 18.75 -4.06
CA GLN A 344 -8.78 18.25 -4.03
C GLN A 344 -7.76 19.36 -3.72
N GLN A 345 -7.91 20.54 -4.33
CA GLN A 345 -7.04 21.69 -4.06
C GLN A 345 -7.06 22.11 -2.58
N GLU A 346 -8.23 22.07 -1.94
CA GLU A 346 -8.38 22.37 -0.52
C GLU A 346 -7.69 21.30 0.34
N ARG A 347 -7.81 20.02 -0.02
CA ARG A 347 -7.10 18.92 0.67
C ARG A 347 -5.59 19.10 0.59
N ASP A 348 -5.08 19.41 -0.61
CA ASP A 348 -3.65 19.60 -0.84
C ASP A 348 -3.13 20.80 -0.04
N TRP A 349 -3.90 21.89 0.04
CA TRP A 349 -3.58 23.05 0.87
C TRP A 349 -3.59 22.74 2.37
N VAL A 350 -4.63 22.10 2.89
CA VAL A 350 -4.72 21.70 4.32
C VAL A 350 -3.55 20.80 4.71
N LEU A 351 -3.20 19.83 3.86
CA LEU A 351 -2.06 18.95 4.08
C LEU A 351 -0.74 19.73 4.11
N ASN A 352 -0.59 20.74 3.25
CA ASN A 352 0.60 21.58 3.23
C ASN A 352 0.71 22.46 4.49
N GLU A 353 -0.38 23.05 4.96
CA GLU A 353 -0.40 23.85 6.20
C GLU A 353 -0.06 22.98 7.42
N PHE A 354 -0.59 21.76 7.49
CA PHE A 354 -0.23 20.79 8.53
C PHE A 354 1.24 20.34 8.45
N LYS A 355 1.74 20.09 7.23
CA LYS A 355 3.15 19.74 7.00
C LYS A 355 4.12 20.85 7.39
N THR A 356 3.81 22.10 7.07
CA THR A 356 4.64 23.25 7.40
C THR A 356 4.52 23.66 8.87
N GLY A 357 3.53 23.14 9.60
CA GLY A 357 3.30 23.46 11.01
C GLY A 357 2.57 24.77 11.23
N LYS A 358 2.14 25.46 10.16
CA LYS A 358 1.34 26.69 10.25
C LYS A 358 -0.01 26.43 10.90
N SER A 359 -0.60 25.26 10.65
CA SER A 359 -1.75 24.74 11.39
C SER A 359 -1.39 23.39 11.99
N PRO A 360 -1.06 23.32 13.29
CA PRO A 360 -0.59 22.10 13.93
C PRO A 360 -1.70 21.09 14.23
N ILE A 361 -2.99 21.46 14.10
CA ILE A 361 -4.12 20.59 14.43
C ILE A 361 -4.91 20.28 13.14
N MET A 362 -5.06 19.00 12.83
CA MET A 362 -5.83 18.55 11.67
C MET A 362 -6.90 17.54 12.10
N VAL A 363 -8.15 17.77 11.71
CA VAL A 363 -9.29 16.88 11.94
C VAL A 363 -9.60 16.13 10.64
N ALA A 364 -9.60 14.81 10.69
CA ALA A 364 -9.70 13.95 9.52
C ALA A 364 -10.77 12.86 9.69
N THR A 365 -11.38 12.43 8.59
CA THR A 365 -12.13 11.17 8.58
C THR A 365 -11.25 10.00 8.14
N ASP A 366 -11.74 8.77 8.33
CA ASP A 366 -11.06 7.55 7.83
C ASP A 366 -10.82 7.55 6.32
N VAL A 367 -11.55 8.39 5.56
CA VAL A 367 -11.31 8.56 4.12
C VAL A 367 -10.04 9.40 3.87
N ALA A 368 -9.70 10.33 4.78
CA ALA A 368 -8.50 11.13 4.70
C ALA A 368 -7.27 10.46 5.34
N SER A 369 -7.47 9.63 6.38
CA SER A 369 -6.41 8.80 6.98
C SER A 369 -5.70 7.91 5.94
N ARG A 370 -6.47 7.43 4.97
CA ARG A 370 -6.03 6.58 3.85
C ARG A 370 -4.97 7.23 2.94
N GLY A 371 -4.94 8.57 2.84
CA GLY A 371 -3.91 9.31 2.08
C GLY A 371 -2.78 9.90 2.95
N ILE A 372 -3.07 10.19 4.23
CA ILE A 372 -2.11 10.84 5.15
C ILE A 372 -0.96 9.90 5.51
N GLY A 373 -1.20 8.60 5.68
CA GLY A 373 -0.16 7.62 6.02
C GLY A 373 0.97 7.47 4.98
N MET A 374 0.77 8.00 3.77
CA MET A 374 1.72 7.91 2.66
C MET A 374 2.37 9.24 2.31
N MET A 375 1.82 10.37 2.78
CA MET A 375 2.60 11.60 2.83
C MET A 375 3.63 11.41 3.93
N LYS A 376 4.83 10.91 3.57
CA LYS A 376 6.06 11.15 4.33
C LYS A 376 6.06 12.64 4.69
N LEU A 377 5.64 12.97 5.92
CA LEU A 377 6.16 14.12 6.62
C LEU A 377 7.66 13.86 6.65
N ARG A 378 8.39 14.44 5.69
CA ARG A 378 9.85 14.34 5.63
C ARG A 378 10.39 15.05 6.86
N PHE A 379 10.43 14.36 7.98
CA PHE A 379 11.35 14.64 9.07
C PHE A 379 12.55 13.72 8.85
N THR A 380 13.69 14.29 8.52
CA THR A 380 14.98 13.59 8.49
C THR A 380 15.65 13.66 9.86
N PRO A 381 16.39 12.63 10.31
CA PRO A 381 16.30 11.20 10.02
C PRO A 381 15.72 10.41 11.22
N SER A 382 15.32 9.17 10.99
CA SER A 382 14.75 8.19 11.94
C SER A 382 13.36 8.50 12.51
N LEU A 383 12.30 8.12 11.78
CA LEU A 383 11.05 7.57 12.33
C LEU A 383 10.10 7.23 11.15
N SER A 384 10.02 5.95 10.82
CA SER A 384 9.04 5.41 9.88
C SER A 384 7.65 5.43 10.53
N LEU A 385 6.68 6.06 9.86
CA LEU A 385 5.27 5.98 10.23
C LEU A 385 4.71 4.62 9.79
N SER A 386 4.38 3.75 10.74
CA SER A 386 3.56 2.56 10.52
C SER A 386 2.07 2.95 10.44
N PRO A 387 1.26 2.34 9.57
CA PRO A 387 -0.19 2.54 9.57
C PRO A 387 -0.75 2.13 10.93
N LEU A 388 -1.70 2.93 11.42
CA LEU A 388 -2.44 2.64 12.64
C LEU A 388 -3.07 1.23 12.53
N PRO A 389 -2.95 0.37 13.55
CA PRO A 389 -3.63 -0.92 13.54
C PRO A 389 -5.13 -0.68 13.37
N SER A 390 -5.73 -1.43 12.45
CA SER A 390 -7.18 -1.57 12.36
C SER A 390 -7.69 -2.32 13.60
N LEU A 391 -7.79 -1.64 14.73
CA LEU A 391 -8.70 -2.05 15.79
C LEU A 391 -10.11 -2.00 15.18
N LYS A 392 -10.69 -3.18 14.93
CA LYS A 392 -12.13 -3.36 14.69
C LYS A 392 -12.86 -2.95 15.97
N ALA A 393 -13.00 -1.65 16.17
CA ALA A 393 -13.91 -1.07 17.14
C ALA A 393 -15.10 -0.48 16.38
N PRO A 394 -16.35 -0.63 16.87
CA PRO A 394 -17.51 -0.04 16.23
C PRO A 394 -17.31 1.49 16.15
N SER A 395 -17.12 2.00 14.92
CA SER A 395 -17.08 3.42 14.53
C SER A 395 -16.40 4.38 15.54
N PRO A 396 -15.12 4.76 15.36
CA PRO A 396 -14.43 5.53 16.38
C PRO A 396 -14.84 7.01 16.37
N VAL A 397 -15.14 7.48 17.57
CA VAL A 397 -15.17 8.88 17.97
C VAL A 397 -13.75 9.22 18.48
N LEU A 398 -13.23 10.37 18.03
CA LEU A 398 -12.00 11.06 18.45
C LEU A 398 -10.72 10.24 18.76
N ARG A 399 -9.74 10.28 17.85
CA ARG A 399 -8.38 9.72 18.04
C ARG A 399 -7.34 10.82 17.94
N LEU A 400 -6.49 11.04 18.94
CA LEU A 400 -5.39 12.03 18.92
C LEU A 400 -4.05 11.33 18.67
N CYS A 401 -3.24 11.84 17.74
CA CYS A 401 -1.84 11.40 17.54
C CYS A 401 -0.90 12.59 17.73
N ASP A 402 0.06 12.48 18.66
CA ASP A 402 1.15 13.45 18.85
C ASP A 402 2.36 13.11 17.96
N HIS A 403 2.82 14.09 17.19
CA HIS A 403 4.08 14.05 16.47
C HIS A 403 5.01 15.16 17.00
N GLY A 404 5.73 14.85 18.09
CA GLY A 404 6.77 15.72 18.63
C GLY A 404 8.07 15.68 17.82
N THR A 405 8.69 16.85 17.65
CA THR A 405 10.03 17.01 17.05
C THR A 405 11.03 17.44 18.12
N VAL A 406 11.23 16.67 19.20
CA VAL A 406 12.38 16.87 20.11
C VAL A 406 12.78 15.54 20.76
N LEU A 407 14.03 15.16 20.53
CA LEU A 407 14.93 14.12 21.07
C LEU A 407 14.62 13.25 22.32
N ASN A 408 13.46 13.26 23.00
CA ASN A 408 13.25 12.38 24.18
C ASN A 408 11.79 11.97 24.51
N SER A 409 10.78 12.21 23.66
CA SER A 409 9.40 11.72 23.91
C SER A 409 8.91 10.78 22.81
N LEU A 410 8.35 9.62 23.20
CA LEU A 410 7.71 8.68 22.27
C LEU A 410 6.38 9.25 21.75
N PRO A 411 6.01 9.00 20.47
CA PRO A 411 4.70 9.41 19.94
C PRO A 411 3.57 8.74 20.75
N THR A 412 2.63 9.57 21.21
CA THR A 412 1.50 9.12 22.05
C THR A 412 0.21 9.12 21.23
N TYR A 413 -0.54 8.03 21.37
CA TYR A 413 -1.83 7.79 20.77
C TYR A 413 -2.90 7.74 21.86
N VAL A 414 -3.94 8.58 21.74
CA VAL A 414 -5.07 8.59 22.67
C VAL A 414 -6.37 8.28 21.92
N GLY A 415 -7.05 7.20 22.30
CA GLY A 415 -8.39 6.87 21.82
C GLY A 415 -9.44 7.15 22.90
N ILE A 416 -10.44 7.98 22.58
CA ILE A 416 -11.53 8.35 23.50
C ILE A 416 -12.83 7.67 23.07
N TYR A 417 -13.22 6.61 23.78
CA TYR A 417 -14.36 5.75 23.40
C TYR A 417 -15.61 6.05 24.23
N ASP A 418 -16.78 5.87 23.60
CA ASP A 418 -18.07 5.96 24.30
C ASP A 418 -18.30 4.74 25.20
N SER A 419 -18.64 4.94 26.47
CA SER A 419 -19.06 3.87 27.38
C SER A 419 -20.32 3.15 26.92
N SER A 420 -21.24 3.83 26.22
CA SER A 420 -22.53 3.26 25.81
C SER A 420 -22.43 2.27 24.65
N ARG A 421 -21.31 2.28 23.91
CA ARG A 421 -21.06 1.41 22.74
C ARG A 421 -20.15 0.22 23.02
N LEU A 422 -19.69 0.06 24.26
CA LEU A 422 -18.86 -1.08 24.68
C LEU A 422 -19.65 -2.35 25.04
N CYS A 423 -20.98 -2.30 25.03
CA CYS A 423 -21.82 -3.48 25.21
C CYS A 423 -22.05 -4.22 23.89
N ARG A 424 -21.18 -5.20 23.61
CA ARG A 424 -21.40 -6.50 22.91
C ARG A 424 -20.16 -6.92 22.12
N VAL A 425 -19.14 -7.41 22.83
CA VAL A 425 -18.25 -8.48 22.33
C VAL A 425 -17.91 -9.37 23.52
N SER A 426 -18.80 -10.33 23.79
CA SER A 426 -18.47 -11.57 24.50
C SER A 426 -18.39 -12.68 23.47
#